data_AF-X1NZ21-F1
#
_entry.id   AF-X1NZ21-F1
#
_cell.length_a   1.000
_cell.length_b   1.000
_cell.length_c   1.000
_cell.angle_alpha   90.00
_cell.angle_beta   90.00
_cell.angle_gamma   90.00
#
_symmetry.space_group_name_H-M   'P 1'
#
loop_
_entity.id
_entity.type
_entity.pdbx_description
1 polymer ?
#
loop_
_entity_poly.entity_id
_entity_poly.type
_entity_poly.pdbx_seq_one_letter_code
_entity_poly.pdbx_strand_id
1 'polypeptide(L)' 'DVDGVYTADPRLVPEAQQLSEISYEEMLELASYGARVVHPRAVELGELFSIPILVASSFTDSPGT' A
#
# COMPACT_ATOMS: atom_id res chain seq x y z
N ASP A 1 -8.94 -6.78 -2.96
CA ASP A 1 -9.46 -7.27 -1.67
C ASP A 1 -8.33 -7.33 -0.65
N VAL A 2 -7.58 -6.23 -0.58
CA VAL A 2 -6.51 -6.02 0.41
C VAL A 2 -6.99 -4.96 1.37
N ASP A 3 -6.65 -5.10 2.64
CA ASP A 3 -7.05 -4.20 3.72
C ASP A 3 -5.96 -3.19 4.11
N GLY A 4 -4.79 -3.25 3.44
CA GLY A 4 -3.69 -2.31 3.56
C GLY A 4 -2.44 -2.79 2.83
N VAL A 5 -1.32 -2.13 3.09
CA VAL A 5 0.02 -2.54 2.63
C VAL A 5 0.73 -3.27 3.76
N TYR A 6 1.40 -4.38 3.45
CA TYR A 6 2.10 -5.21 4.42
C TYR A 6 3.61 -5.18 4.17
N THR A 7 4.39 -5.47 5.21
CA THR A 7 5.86 -5.56 5.14
C THR A 7 6.37 -6.65 4.19
N ALA A 8 5.58 -7.70 3.97
CA ALA A 8 5.82 -8.78 3.01
C ALA A 8 4.49 -9.41 2.60
N ASP A 9 4.48 -10.34 1.63
CA ASP A 9 3.27 -11.12 1.31
C ASP A 9 2.92 -12.04 2.51
N PRO A 10 1.79 -11.81 3.21
CA PRO A 10 1.42 -12.59 4.39
C PRO A 10 1.12 -14.06 4.07
N ARG A 11 0.91 -14.41 2.79
CA ARG A 11 0.73 -15.80 2.35
C ARG A 11 2.04 -16.59 2.35
N LEU A 12 3.16 -15.88 2.29
CA LEU A 12 4.52 -16.45 2.27
C LEU A 12 5.25 -16.24 3.59
N VAL A 13 5.03 -15.09 4.24
CA VAL A 13 5.65 -14.69 5.51
C VAL A 13 4.56 -14.47 6.56
N PRO A 14 4.28 -15.46 7.43
CA PRO A 14 3.21 -15.35 8.43
C PRO A 14 3.37 -14.20 9.42
N GLU A 15 4.60 -13.73 9.64
CA GLU A 15 4.94 -12.62 10.52
C GLU A 15 4.81 -11.24 9.87
N ALA A 16 4.37 -11.18 8.60
CA ALA A 16 4.15 -9.92 7.90
C ALA A 16 3.11 -9.06 8.66
N GLN A 17 3.42 -7.78 8.79
CA GLN A 17 2.58 -6.83 9.53
C GLN A 17 2.04 -5.78 8.57
N GLN A 18 0.81 -5.35 8.82
CA GLN A 18 0.23 -4.22 8.13
C GLN A 18 0.97 -2.94 8.54
N LEU A 19 1.33 -2.12 7.57
CA LEU A 19 1.93 -0.82 7.77
C LEU A 19 0.85 0.20 8.13
N SER A 20 1.11 1.05 9.11
CA SER A 20 0.22 2.17 9.44
C SER A 20 0.39 3.37 8.51
N GLU A 21 1.59 3.53 7.96
CA GLU A 21 1.96 4.57 7.00
C GLU A 21 3.15 4.08 6.15
N ILE A 22 3.29 4.63 4.96
CA ILE A 22 4.41 4.37 4.05
C ILE A 22 4.67 5.62 3.22
N SER A 23 5.93 5.91 2.88
CA SER A 23 6.25 7.04 2.01
C SER A 23 5.85 6.76 0.55
N TYR A 24 5.66 7.82 -0.24
CA TYR A 24 5.38 7.67 -1.68
C TYR A 24 6.51 6.94 -2.41
N GLU A 25 7.77 7.23 -2.08
CA GLU A 25 8.93 6.58 -2.69
C GLU A 25 8.94 5.07 -2.41
N GLU A 26 8.78 4.65 -1.15
CA GLU A 26 8.72 3.23 -0.79
C GLU A 26 7.52 2.53 -1.45
N MET A 27 6.36 3.18 -1.49
CA MET A 27 5.19 2.61 -2.14
C MET A 27 5.37 2.48 -3.66
N LEU A 28 6.08 3.43 -4.29
CA LEU A 28 6.40 3.39 -5.71
C LEU A 28 7.34 2.23 -6.05
N GLU A 29 8.36 2.00 -5.21
CA GLU A 29 9.26 0.85 -5.34
C GLU A 29 8.49 -0.47 -5.20
N LEU A 30 7.64 -0.60 -4.16
CA LEU A 30 6.81 -1.79 -3.96
C LEU A 30 5.87 -2.05 -5.14
N ALA A 31 5.16 -1.01 -5.61
CA ALA A 31 4.25 -1.12 -6.74
C ALA A 31 4.97 -1.49 -8.06
N SER A 32 6.24 -1.07 -8.21
CA SER A 32 7.05 -1.36 -9.39
C SER A 32 7.59 -2.79 -9.38
N TYR A 33 7.96 -3.33 -8.22
CA TYR A 33 8.58 -4.65 -8.10
C TYR A 33 7.63 -5.81 -7.82
N GLY A 34 6.33 -5.56 -7.58
CA GLY A 34 5.35 -6.65 -7.56
C GLY A 34 4.16 -6.49 -6.63
N ALA A 35 4.07 -5.42 -5.83
CA ALA A 35 2.87 -5.15 -5.05
C ALA A 35 1.71 -4.79 -6.00
N ARG A 36 0.74 -5.70 -6.15
CA ARG A 36 -0.40 -5.54 -7.07
C ARG A 36 -1.58 -4.80 -6.43
N VAL A 37 -1.29 -3.86 -5.51
CA VAL A 37 -2.30 -3.16 -4.70
C VAL A 37 -2.68 -1.83 -5.32
N VAL A 38 -1.71 -1.03 -5.72
CA VAL A 38 -1.87 0.30 -6.31
C VAL A 38 -1.06 0.37 -7.61
N HIS A 39 -1.58 1.08 -8.60
CA HIS A 39 -0.85 1.33 -9.83
C HIS A 39 0.26 2.39 -9.57
N PRO A 40 1.53 2.17 -9.97
CA PRO A 40 2.64 3.10 -9.71
C PRO A 40 2.35 4.55 -10.10
N ARG A 41 1.73 4.74 -11.28
CA ARG A 41 1.31 6.06 -11.78
C ARG A 41 0.40 6.84 -10.82
N ALA A 42 -0.43 6.16 -10.03
CA ALA A 42 -1.28 6.83 -9.05
C ALA A 42 -0.47 7.35 -7.85
N VAL A 43 0.54 6.59 -7.41
CA VAL A 43 1.47 7.00 -6.35
C VAL A 43 2.28 8.22 -6.78
N GLU A 44 2.81 8.21 -8.01
CA GLU A 44 3.56 9.35 -8.58
C GLU A 44 2.73 10.64 -8.59
N LEU A 45 1.44 10.54 -8.94
CA LEU A 45 0.55 11.70 -8.94
C LEU A 45 0.22 12.15 -7.51
N GLY A 46 0.06 11.20 -6.59
CA GLY A 46 -0.10 11.48 -5.15
C GLY A 46 1.07 12.29 -4.61
N GLU A 47 2.29 11.88 -4.91
CA GLU A 47 3.50 12.60 -4.54
C GLU A 47 3.58 13.99 -5.18
N LEU A 48 3.44 14.05 -6.52
CA LEU A 48 3.58 15.29 -7.30
C LEU A 48 2.63 16.40 -6.83
N PHE A 49 1.42 16.03 -6.43
CA PHE A 49 0.39 16.97 -5.97
C PHE A 49 0.22 16.99 -4.45
N SER A 50 1.06 16.27 -3.71
CA SER A 50 0.97 16.14 -2.25
C SER A 50 -0.43 15.71 -1.76
N ILE A 51 -1.03 14.75 -2.46
CA ILE A 51 -2.36 14.20 -2.18
C ILE A 51 -2.21 12.92 -1.36
N PRO A 52 -2.66 12.90 -0.09
CA PRO A 52 -2.68 11.69 0.72
C PRO A 52 -3.49 10.58 0.05
N ILE A 53 -2.94 9.37 0.04
CA ILE A 53 -3.58 8.17 -0.50
C ILE A 53 -3.86 7.23 0.67
N LEU A 54 -5.09 6.70 0.74
CA LEU A 54 -5.49 5.67 1.70
C LEU A 54 -5.75 4.36 0.96
N VAL A 55 -5.07 3.30 1.38
CA VAL A 55 -5.29 1.93 0.93
C VAL A 55 -6.08 1.18 1.99
N ALA A 56 -7.35 0.89 1.71
CA ALA A 56 -8.25 0.19 2.62
C ALA A 56 -9.18 -0.78 1.89
N SER A 57 -9.73 -1.73 2.64
CA SER A 57 -10.73 -2.68 2.14
C SER A 57 -12.13 -2.09 2.21
N SER A 58 -12.93 -2.29 1.16
CA SER A 58 -14.35 -1.90 1.15
C SER A 58 -15.26 -2.86 1.93
N PHE A 59 -14.73 -3.96 2.47
CA PHE A 59 -15.49 -4.99 3.18
C PHE A 59 -15.35 -4.90 4.70
N THR A 60 -14.46 -4.04 5.20
CA THR A 60 -14.12 -3.94 6.62
C THR A 60 -13.82 -2.49 6.99
N ASP A 61 -14.17 -2.05 8.18
CA ASP A 61 -13.82 -0.72 8.71
C ASP A 61 -12.38 -0.66 9.27
N SER A 62 -11.45 -1.40 8.67
CA SER A 62 -10.03 -1.35 9.04
C SER A 62 -9.46 0.02 8.68
N PRO A 63 -8.57 0.61 9.52
CA PRO A 63 -7.98 1.93 9.25
C PRO A 63 -7.16 1.97 7.96
N GLY A 64 -6.69 0.84 7.43
CA GLY A 64 -5.91 0.79 6.20
C GLY A 64 -4.44 1.17 6.41
N THR A 65 -3.81 1.56 5.32
CA THR A 65 -2.45 2.12 5.25
C THR A 65 -2.46 3.43 4.47
#